data_AF-A0ABD3FWS7-F1
#
_entry.id   AF-A0ABD3FWS7-F1
#
_cell.length_a   1.000
_cell.length_b   1.000
_cell.length_c   1.000
_cell.angle_alpha   90.00
_cell.angle_beta   90.00
_cell.angle_gamma   90.00
#
_symmetry.space_group_name_H-M   'P 1'
#
loop_
_entity.id
_entity.type
_entity.pdbx_description
1 polymer ?
#
loop_
_entity_poly.entity_id
_entity_poly.type
_entity_poly.pdbx_seq_one_letter_code
_entity_poly.pdbx_strand_id
1 'polypeptide(L)'
;MADDEQNGIRNAELVNESETPHFDALYAQYDTGKGSFGTEHLGSLLLDMGFNAAPKVLDRALDDMDPNATGEIAKLAFLEWFEEHADEIDDAPAATHSSLSQRAQQQDEAYSELESAMLDAKNQRKQAETDAQLLANRLAHLRAEDARAQKRIEEAKRRAGEIEAIKKRNESKLRAKQEATEQMQREIKAQCEYNNMMQSLSRERRNQLMADNASKRVQIVQDTRAEKKIHQAQIRHQREMDQSWLAERSQEIRDKEKRAVRQRQMAQKNYEKELVKKARDKLAHEHEKRLQSEKKIHRMEKEEAELIEKLRVTQELQRAAYEELEFAMENE
;
A
#
# COMPACT_ATOMS: atom_id res chain seq x y z
N MET A 1 56.20 -21.88 -2.30
CA MET A 1 57.47 -21.23 -1.95
C MET A 1 57.10 -19.81 -1.53
N ALA A 2 57.17 -19.40 -0.27
CA ALA A 2 57.77 -20.01 0.90
C ALA A 2 56.96 -19.57 2.13
N ASP A 3 56.87 -20.47 3.10
CA ASP A 3 56.50 -20.20 4.48
C ASP A 3 57.65 -19.52 5.23
N ASP A 4 57.31 -19.08 6.44
CA ASP A 4 58.13 -18.62 7.55
C ASP A 4 58.63 -17.18 7.49
N GLU A 5 58.20 -16.39 8.49
CA GLU A 5 59.14 -16.07 9.58
C GLU A 5 58.48 -15.36 10.78
N GLN A 6 58.92 -15.82 11.97
CA GLN A 6 59.11 -15.06 13.21
C GLN A 6 58.01 -15.09 14.29
N ASN A 7 58.11 -16.18 15.03
CA ASN A 7 57.90 -16.31 16.46
C ASN A 7 58.90 -15.45 17.27
N GLY A 8 58.45 -14.81 18.36
CA GLY A 8 59.30 -14.44 19.50
C GLY A 8 59.24 -12.98 19.97
N ILE A 9 58.78 -12.75 21.21
CA ILE A 9 59.59 -12.30 22.36
C ILE A 9 58.67 -11.87 23.52
N ARG A 10 58.65 -12.72 24.57
CA ARG A 10 58.80 -12.42 26.00
C ARG A 10 58.12 -11.17 26.59
N ASN A 11 57.20 -11.40 27.52
CA ASN A 11 57.39 -11.08 28.94
C ASN A 11 56.24 -11.67 29.76
N ALA A 12 56.50 -12.84 30.34
CA ALA A 12 55.76 -13.35 31.48
C ALA A 12 56.40 -12.73 32.73
N GLU A 13 55.78 -11.69 33.25
CA GLU A 13 56.17 -11.09 34.53
C GLU A 13 55.44 -11.86 35.63
N LEU A 14 56.24 -12.55 36.43
CA LEU A 14 55.84 -13.25 37.65
C LEU A 14 55.28 -12.22 38.63
N VAL A 15 53.97 -12.04 38.61
CA VAL A 15 53.26 -11.39 39.72
C VAL A 15 53.33 -12.38 40.87
N ASN A 16 54.06 -12.02 41.92
CA ASN A 16 53.88 -12.63 43.24
C ASN A 16 52.41 -12.45 43.60
N GLU A 17 51.59 -13.46 43.34
CA GLU A 17 50.20 -13.50 43.76
C GLU A 17 50.21 -13.49 45.28
N SER A 18 49.90 -12.34 45.87
CA SER A 18 49.78 -12.22 47.31
C SER A 18 48.57 -13.04 47.78
N GLU A 19 48.71 -13.70 48.93
CA GLU A 19 47.65 -14.55 49.49
C GLU A 19 46.39 -13.75 49.87
N THR A 20 46.51 -12.42 49.99
CA THR A 20 45.43 -11.49 50.34
C THR A 20 45.37 -10.28 49.39
N PRO A 21 45.02 -10.49 48.10
CA PRO A 21 45.07 -9.43 47.08
C PRO A 21 44.08 -8.29 47.32
N HIS A 22 42.98 -8.57 48.03
CA HIS A 22 42.01 -7.56 48.43
C HIS A 22 42.54 -6.65 49.54
N PHE A 23 43.20 -7.24 50.56
CA PHE A 23 43.85 -6.49 51.62
C PHE A 23 44.98 -5.61 51.06
N ASP A 24 45.79 -6.15 50.15
CA ASP A 24 46.88 -5.41 49.53
C ASP A 24 46.41 -4.17 48.78
N ALA A 25 45.27 -4.25 48.11
CA ALA A 25 44.67 -3.11 47.41
C ALA A 25 44.16 -2.01 48.36
N LEU A 26 43.64 -2.39 49.54
CA LEU A 26 43.23 -1.46 50.58
C LEU A 26 44.43 -0.85 51.29
N TYR A 27 45.39 -1.69 51.68
CA TYR A 27 46.63 -1.29 52.34
C TYR A 27 47.45 -0.31 51.50
N ALA A 28 47.50 -0.51 50.17
CA ALA A 28 48.22 0.38 49.25
C ALA A 28 47.73 1.84 49.29
N GLN A 29 46.51 2.11 49.77
CA GLN A 29 46.00 3.48 49.92
C GLN A 29 46.63 4.22 51.10
N TYR A 30 47.13 3.48 52.09
CA TYR A 30 47.65 3.99 53.36
C TYR A 30 49.16 3.74 53.54
N ASP A 31 49.79 3.01 52.62
CA ASP A 31 51.23 2.72 52.66
C ASP A 31 52.07 3.98 52.46
N THR A 32 53.03 4.18 53.36
CA THR A 32 54.02 5.28 53.29
C THR A 32 55.18 4.95 52.35
N GLY A 33 55.13 3.81 51.64
CA GLY A 33 56.08 3.38 50.63
C GLY A 33 57.26 2.57 51.18
N LYS A 34 57.22 2.23 52.47
CA LYS A 34 58.22 1.39 53.16
C LYS A 34 57.64 0.08 53.69
N GLY A 35 56.40 -0.26 53.33
CA GLY A 35 55.69 -1.40 53.91
C GLY A 35 55.20 -1.12 55.34
N SER A 36 54.96 0.15 55.65
CA SER A 36 54.37 0.65 56.90
C SER A 36 53.32 1.71 56.61
N PHE A 37 52.32 1.83 57.46
CA PHE A 37 51.29 2.88 57.39
C PHE A 37 51.25 3.67 58.70
N GLY A 38 50.78 4.91 58.65
CA GLY A 38 50.66 5.76 59.83
C GLY A 38 49.63 5.21 60.82
N THR A 39 49.94 5.28 62.12
CA THR A 39 49.02 4.88 63.21
C THR A 39 47.65 5.56 63.13
N GLU A 40 47.59 6.79 62.61
CA GLU A 40 46.37 7.56 62.37
C GLU A 40 45.43 6.94 61.34
N HIS A 41 45.97 6.07 60.47
CA HIS A 41 45.22 5.40 59.41
C HIS A 41 44.66 4.04 59.84
N LEU A 42 45.04 3.53 61.01
CA LEU A 42 44.58 2.22 61.50
C LEU A 42 43.06 2.12 61.59
N GLY A 43 42.40 3.16 62.12
CA GLY A 43 40.94 3.20 62.21
C GLY A 43 40.26 3.23 60.84
N SER A 44 40.80 4.00 59.89
CA SER A 44 40.25 4.09 58.53
C SER A 44 40.48 2.78 57.75
N LEU A 45 41.64 2.16 57.90
CA LEU A 45 41.95 0.88 57.27
C LEU A 45 41.01 -0.22 57.76
N LEU A 46 40.75 -0.31 59.07
CA LEU A 46 39.80 -1.27 59.63
C LEU A 46 38.37 -0.99 59.14
N LEU A 47 37.96 0.28 59.06
CA LEU A 47 36.66 0.68 58.52
C LEU A 47 36.49 0.27 57.04
N ASP A 48 37.52 0.49 56.22
CA ASP A 48 37.52 0.11 54.80
C ASP A 48 37.52 -1.42 54.60
N MET A 49 38.08 -2.15 55.56
CA MET A 49 37.97 -3.61 55.64
C MET A 49 36.60 -4.09 56.17
N GLY A 50 35.72 -3.17 56.58
CA GLY A 50 34.37 -3.46 57.07
C GLY A 50 34.28 -3.66 58.59
N PHE A 51 35.35 -3.40 59.34
CA PHE A 51 35.40 -3.55 60.79
C PHE A 51 35.19 -2.22 61.50
N ASN A 52 34.29 -2.20 62.49
CA ASN A 52 34.04 -1.02 63.32
C ASN A 52 34.70 -1.18 64.69
N ALA A 53 36.02 -0.98 64.75
CA ALA A 53 36.79 -1.12 65.98
C ALA A 53 36.45 -0.01 66.99
N ALA A 54 36.09 -0.41 68.22
CA ALA A 54 35.90 0.55 69.31
C ALA A 54 37.23 1.28 69.64
N PRO A 55 37.19 2.56 70.09
CA PRO A 55 38.41 3.32 70.39
C PRO A 55 39.39 2.61 71.35
N LYS A 56 38.86 1.86 72.33
CA LYS A 56 39.68 1.07 73.26
C LYS A 56 40.43 -0.09 72.59
N VAL A 57 39.84 -0.68 71.55
CA VAL A 57 40.47 -1.74 70.75
C VAL A 57 41.59 -1.14 69.91
N LEU A 58 41.35 0.03 69.31
CA LEU A 58 42.38 0.78 68.59
C LEU A 58 43.55 1.17 69.49
N ASP A 59 43.29 1.69 70.69
CA ASP A 59 44.35 2.06 71.65
C ASP A 59 45.21 0.84 72.04
N ARG A 60 44.58 -0.30 72.33
CA ARG A 60 45.28 -1.56 72.62
C ARG A 60 46.07 -2.07 71.41
N ALA A 61 45.47 -2.00 70.22
CA ALA A 61 46.10 -2.39 68.98
C ALA A 61 47.36 -1.55 68.70
N LEU A 62 47.32 -0.25 69.03
CA LEU A 62 48.47 0.65 68.91
C LEU A 62 49.57 0.32 69.94
N ASP A 63 49.21 0.02 71.19
CA ASP A 63 50.18 -0.40 72.21
C ASP A 63 50.90 -1.71 71.81
N ASP A 64 50.18 -2.63 71.16
CA ASP A 64 50.71 -3.94 70.75
C ASP A 64 51.55 -3.86 69.47
N MET A 65 51.11 -3.08 68.46
CA MET A 65 51.78 -2.99 67.15
C MET A 65 52.86 -1.89 67.08
N ASP A 66 52.76 -0.83 67.87
CA ASP A 66 53.73 0.27 67.93
C ASP A 66 54.14 0.58 69.39
N PRO A 67 54.74 -0.38 70.11
CA PRO A 67 55.10 -0.20 71.54
C PRO A 67 56.14 0.90 71.77
N ASN A 68 56.86 1.31 70.71
CA ASN A 68 57.86 2.37 70.77
C ASN A 68 57.31 3.74 70.34
N ALA A 69 56.01 3.85 70.04
CA ALA A 69 55.35 5.06 69.55
C ALA A 69 56.09 5.72 68.37
N THR A 70 56.54 4.89 67.42
CA THR A 70 57.19 5.32 66.19
C THR A 70 56.24 6.08 65.26
N GLY A 71 54.93 5.89 65.42
CA GLY A 71 53.89 6.46 64.58
C GLY A 71 53.66 5.68 63.28
N GLU A 72 54.42 4.61 63.05
CA GLU A 72 54.33 3.76 61.86
C GLU A 72 54.08 2.29 62.27
N ILE A 73 53.09 1.66 61.66
CA ILE A 73 52.76 0.25 61.85
C ILE A 73 53.22 -0.52 60.62
N ALA A 74 54.08 -1.53 60.80
CA ALA A 74 54.50 -2.39 59.70
C ALA A 74 53.35 -3.31 59.24
N LYS A 75 53.26 -3.55 57.93
CA LYS A 75 52.23 -4.43 57.34
C LYS A 75 52.14 -5.80 58.00
N LEU A 76 53.30 -6.40 58.30
CA LEU A 76 53.38 -7.72 58.94
C LEU A 76 52.88 -7.67 60.39
N ALA A 77 53.23 -6.62 61.15
CA ALA A 77 52.75 -6.46 62.52
C ALA A 77 51.22 -6.30 62.57
N PHE A 78 50.65 -5.58 61.61
CA PHE A 78 49.20 -5.48 61.46
C PHE A 78 48.55 -6.82 61.13
N LEU A 79 49.10 -7.57 60.17
CA LEU A 79 48.52 -8.86 59.78
C LEU A 79 48.59 -9.88 60.92
N GLU A 80 49.72 -9.96 61.64
CA GLU A 80 49.86 -10.83 62.81
C GLU A 80 48.87 -10.46 63.91
N TRP A 81 48.75 -9.17 64.24
CA TRP A 81 47.79 -8.69 65.23
C TRP A 81 46.35 -8.96 64.79
N PHE A 82 46.03 -8.69 63.53
CA PHE A 82 44.70 -8.84 62.96
C PHE A 82 44.27 -10.31 62.89
N GLU A 83 45.16 -11.24 62.51
CA GLU A 83 44.86 -12.67 62.55
C GLU A 83 44.54 -13.17 63.97
N GLU A 84 45.22 -12.64 64.99
CA GLU A 84 44.99 -13.03 66.38
C GLU A 84 43.71 -12.39 66.98
N HIS A 85 43.35 -11.18 66.54
CA HIS A 85 42.28 -10.38 67.17
C HIS A 85 41.05 -10.15 66.29
N ALA A 86 41.01 -10.60 65.04
CA ALA A 86 39.91 -10.34 64.10
C ALA A 86 38.52 -10.68 64.65
N ASP A 87 38.39 -11.77 65.39
CA ASP A 87 37.14 -12.22 66.00
C ASP A 87 36.67 -11.32 67.16
N GLU A 88 37.58 -10.55 67.78
CA GLU A 88 37.29 -9.64 68.90
C GLU A 88 36.96 -8.20 68.45
N ILE A 89 37.25 -7.86 67.18
CA ILE A 89 37.08 -6.49 66.65
C ILE A 89 35.59 -6.14 66.45
N ASP A 90 34.73 -7.13 66.19
CA ASP A 90 33.31 -6.92 65.86
C ASP A 90 32.38 -6.84 67.11
N ASP A 91 32.92 -6.92 68.33
CA ASP A 91 32.12 -6.98 69.57
C ASP A 91 31.89 -5.60 70.21
N ALA A 92 31.43 -4.64 69.40
CA ALA A 92 30.94 -3.35 69.90
C ALA A 92 29.40 -3.34 69.91
N PRO A 93 28.73 -3.33 71.09
CA PRO A 93 27.29 -3.11 71.13
C PRO A 93 26.99 -1.72 70.58
N ALA A 94 26.12 -1.67 69.56
CA ALA A 94 25.62 -0.43 68.97
C ALA A 94 25.20 0.56 70.07
N ALA A 95 26.01 1.59 70.26
CA ALA A 95 25.72 2.64 71.21
C ALA A 95 24.42 3.33 70.79
N THR A 96 23.41 3.19 71.64
CA THR A 96 22.14 3.91 71.63
C THR A 96 22.39 5.43 71.61
N HIS A 97 22.34 6.02 70.42
CA HIS A 97 21.99 7.43 70.26
C HIS A 97 20.47 7.56 70.19
N SER A 98 19.87 7.86 71.34
CA SER A 98 18.47 8.25 71.45
C SER A 98 18.18 9.52 70.64
N SER A 99 17.16 9.42 69.78
CA SER A 99 16.13 10.43 69.54
C SER A 99 16.34 11.63 68.58
N LEU A 100 17.23 11.57 67.58
CA LEU A 100 17.29 12.63 66.53
C LEU A 100 17.40 12.18 65.05
N SER A 101 17.38 10.87 64.72
CA SER A 101 17.65 10.40 63.33
C SER A 101 16.47 9.80 62.54
N GLN A 102 15.23 9.88 63.02
CA GLN A 102 14.09 9.41 62.22
C GLN A 102 13.81 10.27 60.98
N ARG A 103 14.29 11.53 60.95
CA ARG A 103 14.11 12.44 59.82
C ARG A 103 15.19 12.30 58.74
N ALA A 104 16.39 11.85 59.09
CA ALA A 104 17.50 11.66 58.15
C ALA A 104 17.33 10.34 57.37
N GLN A 105 16.93 9.25 58.04
CA GLN A 105 16.69 7.96 57.37
C GLN A 105 15.47 7.99 56.43
N GLN A 106 14.41 8.74 56.76
CA GLN A 106 13.27 8.96 55.86
C GLN A 106 13.60 9.83 54.64
N GLN A 107 14.63 10.69 54.73
CA GLN A 107 15.08 11.52 53.61
C GLN A 107 15.97 10.73 52.65
N ASP A 108 16.83 9.84 53.15
CA ASP A 108 17.66 8.96 52.31
C ASP A 108 16.85 7.87 51.60
N GLU A 109 15.86 7.26 52.25
CA GLU A 109 14.95 6.32 51.58
C GLU A 109 14.10 7.01 50.49
N ALA A 110 13.53 8.19 50.78
CA ALA A 110 12.74 8.93 49.81
C ALA A 110 13.57 9.45 48.63
N TYR A 111 14.85 9.78 48.85
CA TYR A 111 15.78 10.18 47.79
C TYR A 111 16.18 8.99 46.92
N SER A 112 16.45 7.84 47.53
CA SER A 112 16.73 6.58 46.81
C SER A 112 15.54 6.08 45.99
N GLU A 113 14.32 6.17 46.52
CA GLU A 113 13.10 5.84 45.77
C GLU A 113 12.86 6.81 44.60
N LEU A 114 13.11 8.11 44.81
CA LEU A 114 12.99 9.11 43.74
C LEU A 114 14.05 8.90 42.65
N GLU A 115 15.26 8.52 43.01
CA GLU A 115 16.35 8.22 42.08
C GLU A 115 16.06 6.93 41.29
N SER A 116 15.54 5.90 41.96
CA SER A 116 15.04 4.67 41.31
C SER A 116 13.90 4.97 40.33
N ALA A 117 12.88 5.74 40.75
CA ALA A 117 11.77 6.11 39.89
C ALA A 117 12.21 6.97 38.69
N MET A 118 13.22 7.83 38.88
CA MET A 118 13.81 8.63 37.81
C MET A 118 14.60 7.77 36.81
N LEU A 119 15.35 6.77 37.30
CA LEU A 119 16.04 5.78 36.47
C LEU A 119 15.04 4.92 35.69
N ASP A 120 13.96 4.48 36.32
CA ASP A 120 12.89 3.72 35.66
C ASP A 120 12.19 4.54 34.58
N ALA A 121 11.84 5.80 34.86
CA ALA A 121 11.26 6.69 33.85
C ALA A 121 12.22 6.93 32.68
N LYS A 122 13.53 7.03 32.94
CA LYS A 122 14.55 7.18 31.90
C LYS A 122 14.72 5.91 31.07
N ASN A 123 14.63 4.74 31.70
CA ASN A 123 14.68 3.44 31.02
C ASN A 123 13.43 3.20 30.18
N GLN A 124 12.24 3.52 30.70
CA GLN A 124 10.98 3.45 29.95
C GLN A 124 10.97 4.40 28.75
N ARG A 125 11.49 5.62 28.92
CA ARG A 125 11.62 6.57 27.79
C ARG A 125 12.56 6.02 26.72
N LYS A 126 13.73 5.50 27.11
CA LYS A 126 14.67 4.87 26.17
C LYS A 126 14.04 3.67 25.45
N GLN A 127 13.27 2.85 26.16
CA GLN A 127 12.57 1.71 25.58
C GLN A 127 11.49 2.15 24.58
N ALA A 128 10.71 3.18 24.92
CA ALA A 128 9.74 3.77 24.00
C ALA A 128 10.40 4.42 22.78
N GLU A 129 11.56 5.06 22.92
CA GLU A 129 12.36 5.58 21.81
C GLU A 129 12.87 4.46 20.89
N THR A 130 13.36 3.35 21.47
CA THR A 130 13.76 2.18 20.68
C THR A 130 12.59 1.54 19.94
N ASP A 131 11.42 1.43 20.58
CA ASP A 131 10.21 0.88 19.97
C ASP A 131 9.69 1.78 18.85
N ALA A 132 9.69 3.10 19.06
CA ALA A 132 9.34 4.08 18.04
C ALA A 132 10.27 4.00 16.82
N GLN A 133 11.57 3.80 17.04
CA GLN A 133 12.54 3.65 15.96
C GLN A 133 12.37 2.32 15.20
N LEU A 134 12.07 1.22 15.90
CA LEU A 134 11.75 -0.07 15.26
C LEU A 134 10.47 0.02 14.42
N LEU A 135 9.44 0.70 14.93
CA LEU A 135 8.20 0.93 14.18
C LEU A 135 8.44 1.83 12.96
N ALA A 136 9.24 2.89 13.10
CA ALA A 136 9.61 3.75 11.98
C ALA A 136 10.36 2.97 10.88
N ASN A 137 11.31 2.11 11.26
CA ASN A 137 12.02 1.24 10.33
C ASN A 137 11.06 0.27 9.62
N ARG A 138 10.14 -0.35 10.37
CA ARG A 138 9.12 -1.24 9.78
C ARG A 138 8.20 -0.50 8.81
N LEU A 139 7.74 0.70 9.16
CA LEU A 139 6.93 1.54 8.27
C LEU A 139 7.68 1.95 7.01
N ALA A 140 8.97 2.26 7.13
CA ALA A 140 9.81 2.57 5.97
C ALA A 140 9.94 1.37 5.02
N HIS A 141 10.16 0.16 5.55
CA HIS A 141 10.18 -1.07 4.76
C HIS A 141 8.84 -1.33 4.06
N LEU A 142 7.73 -1.22 4.78
CA LEU A 142 6.39 -1.42 4.22
C LEU A 142 6.05 -0.41 3.12
N ARG A 143 6.39 0.88 3.31
CA ARG A 143 6.21 1.91 2.27
C ARG A 143 7.07 1.64 1.04
N ALA A 144 8.30 1.15 1.23
CA ALA A 144 9.18 0.80 0.12
C ALA A 144 8.65 -0.42 -0.65
N GLU A 145 8.08 -1.42 0.05
CA GLU A 145 7.43 -2.58 -0.57
C GLU A 145 6.15 -2.19 -1.32
N ASP A 146 5.30 -1.35 -0.73
CA ASP A 146 4.08 -0.86 -1.39
C ASP A 146 4.43 -0.06 -2.65
N ALA A 147 5.41 0.85 -2.59
CA ALA A 147 5.88 1.58 -3.76
C ALA A 147 6.46 0.66 -4.85
N ARG A 148 7.15 -0.43 -4.47
CA ARG A 148 7.64 -1.44 -5.43
C ARG A 148 6.48 -2.25 -6.03
N ALA A 149 5.48 -2.60 -5.24
CA ALA A 149 4.29 -3.30 -5.70
C ALA A 149 3.46 -2.45 -6.67
N GLN A 150 3.24 -1.17 -6.35
CA GLN A 150 2.56 -0.21 -7.22
C GLN A 150 3.26 -0.08 -8.57
N LYS A 151 4.60 0.07 -8.58
CA LYS A 151 5.38 0.09 -9.83
C LYS A 151 5.20 -1.18 -10.65
N ARG A 152 5.17 -2.35 -10.02
CA ARG A 152 4.93 -3.63 -10.70
C ARG A 152 3.52 -3.72 -11.29
N ILE A 153 2.51 -3.23 -10.56
CA ILE A 153 1.13 -3.18 -11.04
C ILE A 153 0.99 -2.24 -12.23
N GLU A 154 1.58 -1.05 -12.15
CA GLU A 154 1.59 -0.09 -13.26
C GLU A 154 2.26 -0.67 -14.50
N GLU A 155 3.41 -1.35 -14.33
CA GLU A 155 4.09 -2.02 -15.42
C GLU A 155 3.26 -3.15 -16.02
N ALA A 156 2.62 -3.98 -15.20
CA ALA A 156 1.74 -5.06 -15.65
C ALA A 156 0.55 -4.51 -16.44
N LYS A 157 -0.13 -3.47 -15.92
CA LYS A 157 -1.25 -2.79 -16.62
C LYS A 157 -0.81 -2.16 -17.93
N ARG A 158 0.38 -1.53 -17.96
CA ARG A 158 0.95 -0.96 -19.19
C ARG A 158 1.19 -2.06 -20.24
N ARG A 159 1.79 -3.18 -19.84
CA ARG A 159 2.04 -4.32 -20.74
C ARG A 159 0.74 -4.94 -21.25
N ALA A 160 -0.24 -5.14 -20.37
CA ALA A 160 -1.57 -5.63 -20.76
C ALA A 160 -2.22 -4.70 -21.79
N GLY A 161 -2.23 -3.39 -21.54
CA GLY A 161 -2.77 -2.40 -22.48
C GLY A 161 -2.02 -2.37 -23.82
N GLU A 162 -0.71 -2.61 -23.83
CA GLU A 162 0.08 -2.74 -25.07
C GLU A 162 -0.33 -3.98 -25.88
N ILE A 163 -0.52 -5.12 -25.21
CA ILE A 163 -0.98 -6.37 -25.84
C ILE A 163 -2.38 -6.19 -26.42
N GLU A 164 -3.31 -5.61 -25.66
CA GLU A 164 -4.67 -5.35 -26.13
C GLU A 164 -4.69 -4.38 -27.31
N ALA A 165 -3.88 -3.32 -27.27
CA ALA A 165 -3.76 -2.38 -28.39
C ALA A 165 -3.24 -3.08 -29.65
N ILE A 166 -2.26 -3.98 -29.52
CA ILE A 166 -1.76 -4.81 -30.62
C ILE A 166 -2.87 -5.73 -31.14
N LYS A 167 -3.59 -6.42 -30.26
CA LYS A 167 -4.72 -7.31 -30.61
C LYS A 167 -5.80 -6.57 -31.38
N LYS A 168 -6.25 -5.41 -30.87
CA LYS A 168 -7.24 -4.56 -31.54
C LYS A 168 -6.75 -4.06 -32.90
N ARG A 169 -5.47 -3.69 -33.01
CA ARG A 169 -4.87 -3.28 -34.29
C ARG A 169 -4.83 -4.45 -35.28
N ASN A 170 -4.50 -5.65 -34.82
CA ASN A 170 -4.45 -6.84 -35.66
C ASN A 170 -5.85 -7.28 -36.10
N GLU A 171 -6.83 -7.26 -35.19
CA GLU A 171 -8.24 -7.54 -35.49
C GLU A 171 -8.81 -6.52 -36.48
N SER A 172 -8.54 -5.23 -36.30
CA SER A 172 -8.96 -4.19 -37.24
C SER A 172 -8.34 -4.37 -38.62
N LYS A 173 -7.05 -4.72 -38.70
CA LYS A 173 -6.40 -5.07 -39.97
C LYS A 173 -7.04 -6.30 -40.62
N LEU A 174 -7.38 -7.32 -39.82
CA LEU A 174 -8.02 -8.53 -40.30
C LEU A 174 -9.42 -8.23 -40.85
N ARG A 175 -10.24 -7.46 -40.13
CA ARG A 175 -11.56 -7.01 -40.58
C ARG A 175 -11.48 -6.18 -41.86
N ALA A 176 -10.56 -5.21 -41.92
CA ALA A 176 -10.36 -4.41 -43.12
C ALA A 176 -9.95 -5.28 -44.33
N LYS A 177 -9.11 -6.30 -44.11
CA LYS A 177 -8.75 -7.27 -45.14
C LYS A 177 -9.96 -8.10 -45.59
N GLN A 178 -10.79 -8.57 -44.65
CA GLN A 178 -12.02 -9.33 -44.94
C GLN A 178 -13.00 -8.47 -45.74
N GLU A 179 -13.28 -7.26 -45.29
CA GLU A 179 -14.16 -6.31 -45.98
C GLU A 179 -13.67 -6.00 -47.39
N ALA A 180 -12.36 -5.77 -47.57
CA ALA A 180 -11.77 -5.56 -48.90
C ALA A 180 -11.95 -6.80 -49.80
N THR A 181 -11.74 -8.01 -49.26
CA THR A 181 -11.97 -9.23 -50.04
C THR A 181 -13.44 -9.45 -50.39
N GLU A 182 -14.37 -9.12 -49.48
CA GLU A 182 -15.81 -9.20 -49.75
C GLU A 182 -16.25 -8.17 -50.79
N GLN A 183 -15.77 -6.94 -50.70
CA GLN A 183 -16.05 -5.89 -51.69
C GLN A 183 -15.56 -6.33 -53.07
N MET A 184 -14.31 -6.81 -53.16
CA MET A 184 -13.76 -7.35 -54.40
C MET A 184 -14.60 -8.51 -54.95
N GLN A 185 -15.07 -9.43 -54.10
CA GLN A 185 -15.97 -10.50 -54.54
C GLN A 185 -17.33 -10.00 -55.01
N ARG A 186 -17.90 -8.97 -54.37
CA ARG A 186 -19.17 -8.34 -54.79
C ARG A 186 -19.01 -7.64 -56.13
N GLU A 187 -17.91 -6.92 -56.34
CA GLU A 187 -17.58 -6.27 -57.62
C GLU A 187 -17.43 -7.30 -58.74
N ILE A 188 -16.69 -8.40 -58.49
CA ILE A 188 -16.54 -9.49 -59.46
C ILE A 188 -17.91 -10.09 -59.82
N LYS A 189 -18.76 -10.38 -58.81
CA LYS A 189 -20.11 -10.93 -59.04
C LYS A 189 -20.98 -9.96 -59.84
N ALA A 190 -21.02 -8.69 -59.47
CA ALA A 190 -21.76 -7.66 -60.20
C ALA A 190 -21.28 -7.53 -61.64
N GLN A 191 -19.96 -7.60 -61.87
CA GLN A 191 -19.39 -7.58 -63.21
C GLN A 191 -19.75 -8.82 -64.02
N CYS A 192 -19.74 -10.02 -63.41
CA CYS A 192 -20.20 -11.25 -64.04
C CYS A 192 -21.69 -11.19 -64.42
N GLU A 193 -22.54 -10.69 -63.52
CA GLU A 193 -23.99 -10.52 -63.76
C GLU A 193 -24.24 -9.50 -64.88
N TYR A 194 -23.56 -8.35 -64.85
CA TYR A 194 -23.64 -7.36 -65.91
C TYR A 194 -23.21 -7.94 -67.27
N ASN A 195 -22.08 -8.66 -67.31
CA ASN A 195 -21.61 -9.32 -68.53
C ASN A 195 -22.60 -10.38 -69.03
N ASN A 196 -23.20 -11.18 -68.14
CA ASN A 196 -24.22 -12.16 -68.49
C ASN A 196 -25.49 -11.49 -69.03
N MET A 197 -25.97 -10.43 -68.39
CA MET A 197 -27.11 -9.63 -68.85
C MET A 197 -26.84 -9.04 -70.24
N MET A 198 -25.66 -8.45 -70.46
CA MET A 198 -25.27 -7.91 -71.76
C MET A 198 -25.17 -9.00 -72.84
N GLN A 199 -24.65 -10.18 -72.51
CA GLN A 199 -24.66 -11.33 -73.41
C GLN A 199 -26.09 -11.80 -73.73
N SER A 200 -26.98 -11.85 -72.73
CA SER A 200 -28.39 -12.21 -72.92
C SER A 200 -29.11 -11.21 -73.81
N LEU A 201 -28.97 -9.90 -73.56
CA LEU A 201 -29.53 -8.84 -74.39
C LEU A 201 -28.99 -8.88 -75.82
N SER A 202 -27.70 -9.20 -75.99
CA SER A 202 -27.09 -9.38 -77.31
C SER A 202 -27.67 -10.59 -78.04
N ARG A 203 -27.86 -11.72 -77.35
CA ARG A 203 -28.53 -12.92 -77.88
C ARG A 203 -29.98 -12.64 -78.24
N GLU A 204 -30.71 -11.94 -77.38
CA GLU A 204 -32.09 -11.56 -77.61
C GLU A 204 -32.20 -10.60 -78.80
N ARG A 205 -31.35 -9.57 -78.89
CA ARG A 205 -31.29 -8.67 -80.05
C ARG A 205 -30.98 -9.44 -81.33
N ARG A 206 -30.04 -10.39 -81.28
CA ARG A 206 -29.75 -11.26 -82.44
C ARG A 206 -30.96 -12.11 -82.80
N ASN A 207 -31.64 -12.72 -81.82
CA ASN A 207 -32.84 -13.51 -82.03
C ASN A 207 -34.00 -12.67 -82.57
N GLN A 208 -34.18 -11.44 -82.05
CA GLN A 208 -35.13 -10.45 -82.56
C GLN A 208 -34.78 -10.07 -83.98
N LEU A 209 -33.52 -9.77 -84.31
CA LEU A 209 -33.11 -9.49 -85.70
C LEU A 209 -33.34 -10.69 -86.61
N MET A 210 -33.11 -11.92 -86.14
CA MET A 210 -33.39 -13.14 -86.92
C MET A 210 -34.90 -13.36 -87.08
N ALA A 211 -35.68 -13.15 -86.03
CA ALA A 211 -37.14 -13.23 -86.03
C ALA A 211 -37.76 -12.12 -86.88
N ASP A 212 -37.21 -10.91 -86.87
CA ASP A 212 -37.59 -9.77 -87.70
C ASP A 212 -37.23 -10.00 -89.15
N ASN A 213 -36.10 -10.65 -89.43
CA ASN A 213 -35.76 -11.01 -90.81
C ASN A 213 -36.66 -12.15 -91.30
N ALA A 214 -36.97 -13.13 -90.45
CA ALA A 214 -37.93 -14.19 -90.74
C ALA A 214 -39.36 -13.66 -90.88
N SER A 215 -39.77 -12.72 -90.02
CA SER A 215 -41.08 -12.08 -90.03
C SER A 215 -41.16 -11.14 -91.21
N LYS A 216 -40.15 -10.32 -91.54
CA LYS A 216 -40.10 -9.54 -92.80
C LYS A 216 -40.18 -10.44 -94.02
N ARG A 217 -39.57 -11.63 -93.99
CA ARG A 217 -39.74 -12.62 -95.06
C ARG A 217 -41.18 -13.16 -95.14
N VAL A 218 -41.82 -13.42 -94.00
CA VAL A 218 -43.23 -13.85 -93.93
C VAL A 218 -44.20 -12.70 -94.19
N GLN A 219 -43.84 -11.47 -93.87
CA GLN A 219 -44.61 -10.24 -93.95
C GLN A 219 -44.51 -9.65 -95.35
N ILE A 220 -43.38 -9.77 -96.05
CA ILE A 220 -43.36 -9.55 -97.51
C ILE A 220 -44.36 -10.51 -98.18
N VAL A 221 -44.48 -11.76 -97.71
CA VAL A 221 -45.48 -12.72 -98.22
C VAL A 221 -46.91 -12.42 -97.75
N GLN A 222 -47.09 -11.87 -96.55
CA GLN A 222 -48.40 -11.55 -95.97
C GLN A 222 -48.93 -10.15 -96.31
N ASP A 223 -48.10 -9.12 -96.51
CA ASP A 223 -48.46 -7.77 -96.95
C ASP A 223 -48.89 -7.80 -98.41
N THR A 224 -48.26 -8.64 -99.24
CA THR A 224 -48.79 -9.02 -100.57
C THR A 224 -50.20 -9.66 -100.48
N ARG A 225 -50.58 -10.20 -99.30
CA ARG A 225 -51.88 -10.84 -98.99
C ARG A 225 -52.83 -9.91 -98.21
N ALA A 226 -52.33 -8.90 -97.50
CA ALA A 226 -53.05 -8.04 -96.56
C ALA A 226 -53.35 -6.64 -97.13
N GLU A 227 -52.59 -6.15 -98.12
CA GLU A 227 -53.05 -5.05 -99.00
C GLU A 227 -54.42 -5.39 -99.63
N LYS A 228 -54.69 -6.67 -99.83
CA LYS A 228 -55.98 -7.21 -100.28
C LYS A 228 -57.11 -7.22 -99.22
N LYS A 229 -56.77 -7.08 -97.92
CA LYS A 229 -57.69 -7.22 -96.78
C LYS A 229 -57.94 -5.90 -96.03
N ILE A 230 -57.03 -4.93 -96.12
CA ILE A 230 -57.13 -3.60 -95.50
C ILE A 230 -58.21 -2.73 -96.17
N HIS A 231 -58.55 -2.99 -97.43
CA HIS A 231 -59.71 -2.36 -98.09
C HIS A 231 -61.07 -2.85 -97.53
N GLN A 232 -61.11 -3.90 -96.70
CA GLN A 232 -62.36 -4.47 -96.14
C GLN A 232 -62.59 -4.14 -94.66
N ALA A 233 -61.61 -3.61 -93.93
CA ALA A 233 -61.71 -3.39 -92.48
C ALA A 233 -61.97 -1.93 -92.07
N GLN A 234 -61.97 -0.99 -93.02
CA GLN A 234 -62.21 0.44 -92.79
C GLN A 234 -63.68 0.80 -92.43
N ILE A 235 -64.57 -0.18 -92.24
CA ILE A 235 -66.01 0.03 -91.96
C ILE A 235 -66.42 -0.30 -90.50
N ARG A 236 -65.57 -0.87 -89.64
CA ARG A 236 -66.05 -1.50 -88.38
C ARG A 236 -65.63 -0.89 -87.04
N HIS A 237 -64.94 0.24 -86.98
CA HIS A 237 -64.57 0.85 -85.67
C HIS A 237 -65.01 2.31 -85.53
N GLN A 238 -66.15 2.64 -86.14
CA GLN A 238 -66.93 3.84 -85.88
C GLN A 238 -68.04 3.57 -84.85
N ARG A 239 -67.72 3.03 -83.66
CA ARG A 239 -68.57 3.04 -82.46
C ARG A 239 -67.84 2.40 -81.28
N GLU A 240 -68.11 2.94 -80.09
CA GLU A 240 -67.60 2.53 -78.76
C GLU A 240 -66.36 3.29 -78.24
N MET A 241 -66.38 4.60 -78.47
CA MET A 241 -66.39 5.51 -77.32
C MET A 241 -67.62 5.21 -76.44
N ASP A 242 -67.44 4.72 -75.21
CA ASP A 242 -67.89 5.47 -74.02
C ASP A 242 -67.70 4.73 -72.69
N GLN A 243 -67.25 5.55 -71.72
CA GLN A 243 -67.46 5.46 -70.26
C GLN A 243 -66.57 4.46 -69.51
N SER A 244 -65.51 4.85 -68.81
CA SER A 244 -65.34 5.96 -67.84
C SER A 244 -66.35 5.90 -66.69
N TRP A 245 -65.93 5.28 -65.58
CA TRP A 245 -66.53 5.49 -64.27
C TRP A 245 -65.44 5.77 -63.24
N LEU A 246 -65.37 7.05 -62.87
CA LEU A 246 -64.65 7.59 -61.74
C LEU A 246 -65.30 7.16 -60.42
N ALA A 247 -64.49 7.19 -59.37
CA ALA A 247 -64.87 7.40 -57.97
C ALA A 247 -65.22 6.18 -57.12
N GLU A 248 -64.17 5.46 -56.69
CA GLU A 248 -64.15 4.89 -55.34
C GLU A 248 -62.86 5.31 -54.61
N ARG A 249 -62.71 6.63 -54.53
CA ARG A 249 -61.73 7.36 -53.73
C ARG A 249 -62.48 8.03 -52.57
N SER A 250 -62.83 7.28 -51.52
CA SER A 250 -63.18 7.89 -50.23
C SER A 250 -63.26 6.89 -49.07
N GLN A 251 -62.11 6.50 -48.50
CA GLN A 251 -62.09 5.98 -47.13
C GLN A 251 -60.73 6.18 -46.43
N GLU A 252 -60.14 7.36 -46.59
CA GLU A 252 -58.96 7.83 -45.83
C GLU A 252 -59.32 8.87 -44.73
N ILE A 253 -60.61 9.05 -44.44
CA ILE A 253 -61.10 10.00 -43.44
C ILE A 253 -62.04 9.28 -42.48
N ARG A 254 -61.49 8.41 -41.61
CA ARG A 254 -62.19 8.01 -40.37
C ARG A 254 -61.39 7.30 -39.26
N ASP A 255 -60.04 7.30 -39.30
CA ASP A 255 -59.21 6.84 -38.16
C ASP A 255 -58.22 7.89 -37.62
N LYS A 256 -58.53 9.17 -37.83
CA LYS A 256 -57.87 10.31 -37.18
C LYS A 256 -58.64 10.77 -35.93
N GLU A 257 -58.95 9.89 -34.98
CA GLU A 257 -59.62 10.34 -33.74
C GLU A 257 -59.55 9.39 -32.53
N LYS A 258 -58.36 9.19 -31.94
CA LYS A 258 -58.26 8.75 -30.52
C LYS A 258 -56.92 9.04 -29.83
N ARG A 259 -56.44 10.28 -29.95
CA ARG A 259 -55.47 10.89 -29.02
C ARG A 259 -56.24 11.56 -27.88
N ALA A 260 -56.67 10.79 -26.88
CA ALA A 260 -57.41 11.32 -25.73
C ALA A 260 -57.07 10.67 -24.37
N VAL A 261 -55.87 10.13 -24.18
CA VAL A 261 -55.44 9.64 -22.83
C VAL A 261 -54.01 10.03 -22.44
N ARG A 262 -53.21 10.66 -23.31
CA ARG A 262 -51.84 11.11 -22.93
C ARG A 262 -51.65 12.63 -22.97
N GLN A 263 -52.73 13.35 -22.67
CA GLN A 263 -52.76 14.79 -22.46
C GLN A 263 -53.36 15.09 -21.07
N ARG A 264 -52.82 14.41 -20.05
CA ARG A 264 -53.15 14.61 -18.64
C ARG A 264 -51.94 14.42 -17.72
N GLN A 265 -50.77 14.88 -18.15
CA GLN A 265 -49.55 14.91 -17.33
C GLN A 265 -48.69 16.18 -17.55
N MET A 266 -49.29 17.27 -18.03
CA MET A 266 -48.65 18.58 -18.15
C MET A 266 -49.60 19.66 -17.61
N ALA A 267 -49.77 19.69 -16.29
CA ALA A 267 -50.30 20.83 -15.55
C ALA A 267 -50.19 20.55 -14.04
N GLN A 268 -49.00 20.76 -13.46
CA GLN A 268 -48.84 21.32 -12.11
C GLN A 268 -47.33 21.38 -11.82
N LYS A 269 -46.76 22.56 -12.07
CA LYS A 269 -46.55 23.58 -11.03
C LYS A 269 -45.13 23.46 -10.47
N ASN A 270 -44.19 23.85 -11.31
CA ASN A 270 -43.02 24.55 -10.80
C ASN A 270 -43.46 25.90 -10.21
N TYR A 271 -42.67 26.38 -9.26
CA TYR A 271 -42.35 27.80 -9.07
C TYR A 271 -42.88 28.54 -7.83
N GLU A 272 -43.74 27.97 -6.99
CA GLU A 272 -44.34 28.75 -5.88
C GLU A 272 -44.05 28.25 -4.45
N LYS A 273 -42.93 27.55 -4.24
CA LYS A 273 -42.44 27.26 -2.87
C LYS A 273 -40.97 27.63 -2.65
N GLU A 274 -40.45 28.53 -3.47
CA GLU A 274 -39.15 29.19 -3.26
C GLU A 274 -39.14 30.21 -2.11
N LEU A 275 -40.28 30.51 -1.47
CA LEU A 275 -40.34 31.51 -0.39
C LEU A 275 -40.21 30.97 1.05
N VAL A 276 -40.13 29.65 1.27
CA VAL A 276 -39.93 29.02 2.61
C VAL A 276 -38.44 28.78 2.92
N LYS A 277 -37.58 29.11 1.96
CA LYS A 277 -36.15 28.82 1.89
C LYS A 277 -35.27 29.61 2.88
N LYS A 278 -35.79 30.61 3.61
CA LYS A 278 -34.95 31.54 4.41
C LYS A 278 -35.12 31.48 5.94
N ALA A 279 -36.04 30.69 6.47
CA ALA A 279 -36.24 30.56 7.93
C ALA A 279 -35.57 29.31 8.54
N ARG A 280 -35.12 28.36 7.71
CA ARG A 280 -34.56 27.06 8.14
C ARG A 280 -33.04 27.07 8.34
N ASP A 281 -32.36 28.07 7.82
CA ASP A 281 -30.89 28.10 7.71
C ASP A 281 -30.16 28.50 9.00
N LYS A 282 -30.86 29.08 10.00
CA LYS A 282 -30.23 29.53 11.26
C LYS A 282 -30.19 28.46 12.37
N LEU A 283 -30.92 27.35 12.25
CA LEU A 283 -30.80 26.18 13.15
C LEU A 283 -29.78 25.14 12.64
N ALA A 284 -29.47 25.18 11.33
CA ALA A 284 -28.55 24.25 10.68
C ALA A 284 -27.07 24.51 11.03
N HIS A 285 -26.66 25.75 11.31
CA HIS A 285 -25.25 26.11 11.54
C HIS A 285 -24.65 25.61 12.87
N GLU A 286 -25.48 25.35 13.89
CA GLU A 286 -25.04 24.84 15.20
C GLU A 286 -24.88 23.31 15.19
N HIS A 287 -25.83 22.57 14.60
CA HIS A 287 -25.69 21.12 14.38
C HIS A 287 -24.59 20.78 13.37
N GLU A 288 -24.35 21.64 12.38
CA GLU A 288 -23.32 21.43 11.37
C GLU A 288 -21.90 21.46 11.98
N LYS A 289 -21.62 22.24 13.03
CA LYS A 289 -20.29 22.25 13.67
C LYS A 289 -19.96 20.96 14.45
N ARG A 290 -20.94 20.39 15.18
CA ARG A 290 -20.80 19.10 15.86
C ARG A 290 -20.75 17.94 14.86
N LEU A 291 -21.60 17.99 13.84
CA LEU A 291 -21.60 17.03 12.75
C LEU A 291 -20.30 17.12 11.93
N GLN A 292 -19.65 18.28 11.81
CA GLN A 292 -18.36 18.42 11.13
C GLN A 292 -17.20 17.75 11.87
N SER A 293 -17.19 17.78 13.21
CA SER A 293 -16.20 17.03 14.01
C SER A 293 -16.43 15.52 13.94
N GLU A 294 -17.68 15.05 14.03
CA GLU A 294 -18.03 13.63 13.90
C GLU A 294 -17.84 13.15 12.44
N LYS A 295 -18.20 13.96 11.43
CA LYS A 295 -17.88 13.72 10.01
C LYS A 295 -16.38 13.66 9.78
N LYS A 296 -15.54 14.43 10.48
CA LYS A 296 -14.09 14.38 10.32
C LYS A 296 -13.50 13.08 10.88
N ILE A 297 -13.99 12.61 12.02
CA ILE A 297 -13.60 11.31 12.60
C ILE A 297 -14.10 10.18 11.69
N HIS A 298 -15.38 10.19 11.33
CA HIS A 298 -15.94 9.23 10.39
C HIS A 298 -15.26 9.29 9.02
N ARG A 299 -14.78 10.46 8.58
CA ARG A 299 -14.00 10.59 7.34
C ARG A 299 -12.63 9.95 7.49
N MET A 300 -11.93 10.08 8.62
CA MET A 300 -10.65 9.42 8.85
C MET A 300 -10.81 7.89 8.98
N GLU A 301 -11.85 7.42 9.67
CA GLU A 301 -12.19 5.99 9.76
C GLU A 301 -12.65 5.42 8.41
N LYS A 302 -13.42 6.20 7.65
CA LYS A 302 -13.81 5.84 6.29
C LYS A 302 -12.62 5.89 5.34
N GLU A 303 -11.68 6.81 5.50
CA GLU A 303 -10.44 6.86 4.72
C GLU A 303 -9.55 5.65 5.05
N GLU A 304 -9.47 5.23 6.32
CA GLU A 304 -8.79 4.00 6.73
C GLU A 304 -9.47 2.75 6.15
N ALA A 305 -10.79 2.62 6.33
CA ALA A 305 -11.56 1.52 5.76
C ALA A 305 -11.51 1.51 4.23
N GLU A 306 -11.55 2.67 3.58
CA GLU A 306 -11.37 2.82 2.15
C GLU A 306 -9.94 2.49 1.72
N LEU A 307 -8.91 2.77 2.52
CA LEU A 307 -7.53 2.40 2.21
C LEU A 307 -7.31 0.90 2.36
N ILE A 308 -7.89 0.28 3.38
CA ILE A 308 -7.90 -1.18 3.58
C ILE A 308 -8.66 -1.84 2.43
N GLU A 309 -9.83 -1.33 2.09
CA GLU A 309 -10.62 -1.85 0.97
C GLU A 309 -9.93 -1.58 -0.36
N LYS A 310 -9.31 -0.41 -0.56
CA LYS A 310 -8.48 -0.13 -1.75
C LYS A 310 -7.28 -1.05 -1.80
N LEU A 311 -6.65 -1.40 -0.68
CA LEU A 311 -5.54 -2.34 -0.66
C LEU A 311 -6.01 -3.74 -1.03
N ARG A 312 -7.16 -4.17 -0.49
CA ARG A 312 -7.80 -5.44 -0.82
C ARG A 312 -8.22 -5.51 -2.28
N VAL A 313 -8.91 -4.48 -2.78
CA VAL A 313 -9.27 -4.31 -4.18
C VAL A 313 -8.02 -4.20 -5.05
N THR A 314 -6.93 -3.59 -4.59
CA THR A 314 -5.67 -3.53 -5.33
C THR A 314 -5.00 -4.90 -5.40
N GLN A 315 -5.08 -5.70 -4.34
CA GLN A 315 -4.60 -7.09 -4.33
C GLN A 315 -5.48 -7.98 -5.21
N GLU A 316 -6.80 -7.79 -5.21
CA GLU A 316 -7.74 -8.48 -6.11
C GLU A 316 -7.54 -8.04 -7.56
N LEU A 317 -7.32 -6.74 -7.82
CA LEU A 317 -6.95 -6.20 -9.13
C LEU A 317 -5.58 -6.69 -9.58
N GLN A 318 -4.64 -6.89 -8.65
CA GLN A 318 -3.34 -7.47 -8.95
C GLN A 318 -3.50 -8.93 -9.38
N ARG A 319 -4.33 -9.71 -8.67
CA ARG A 319 -4.69 -11.08 -9.08
C ARG A 319 -5.39 -11.10 -10.45
N ALA A 320 -6.42 -10.27 -10.63
CA ALA A 320 -7.16 -10.17 -11.88
C ALA A 320 -6.28 -9.70 -13.05
N ALA A 321 -5.36 -8.77 -12.83
CA ALA A 321 -4.41 -8.33 -13.88
C ALA A 321 -3.40 -9.42 -14.23
N TYR A 322 -3.00 -10.26 -13.27
CA TYR A 322 -2.17 -11.43 -13.56
C TYR A 322 -2.96 -12.54 -14.27
N GLU A 323 -4.22 -12.78 -13.90
CA GLU A 323 -5.11 -13.70 -14.59
C GLU A 323 -5.43 -13.22 -16.01
N GLU A 324 -5.62 -11.91 -16.23
CA GLU A 324 -5.83 -11.31 -17.55
C GLU A 324 -4.57 -11.39 -18.41
N LEU A 325 -3.39 -11.21 -17.81
CA LEU A 325 -2.11 -11.43 -18.48
C LEU A 325 -1.91 -12.91 -18.83
N GLU A 326 -2.22 -13.84 -17.92
CA GLU A 326 -2.18 -15.28 -18.15
C GLU A 326 -3.15 -15.68 -19.27
N PHE A 327 -4.39 -15.21 -19.22
CA PHE A 327 -5.38 -15.42 -20.28
C PHE A 327 -4.96 -14.81 -21.61
N ALA A 328 -4.35 -13.61 -21.61
CA ALA A 328 -3.83 -13.00 -22.83
C ALA A 328 -2.65 -13.78 -23.43
N MET A 329 -1.85 -14.44 -22.59
CA MET A 329 -0.74 -15.31 -23.02
C MET A 329 -1.21 -16.72 -23.44
N GLU A 330 -2.18 -17.33 -22.75
CA GLU A 330 -2.73 -18.65 -23.09
C GLU A 330 -3.55 -18.66 -24.39
N ASN A 331 -4.05 -17.49 -24.80
CA ASN A 331 -4.78 -17.31 -26.06
C ASN A 331 -3.90 -16.77 -27.22
N GLU A 332 -2.57 -16.83 -27.10
CA GLU A 332 -1.65 -16.82 -28.26
C GLU A 332 -1.78 -18.13 -29.06
#